data_AF-A0A8H5KN61-F1
#
_entry.id   AF-A0A8H5KN61-F1
#
_cell.length_a   1.000
_cell.length_b   1.000
_cell.length_c   1.000
_cell.angle_alpha   90.00
_cell.angle_beta   90.00
_cell.angle_gamma   90.00
#
_symmetry.space_group_name_H-M   'P 1'
#
loop_
_entity.id
_entity.type
_entity.pdbx_description
1 polymer ?
#
loop_
_entity_poly.entity_id
_entity_poly.type
_entity_poly.pdbx_seq_one_letter_code
_entity_poly.pdbx_strand_id
1 'polypeptide(L)'
;MASSTNQKSFDHSSIDYVKIEPRRAHMKAFFLHLGLWNEEKVEKSREYGEEQACNLVHTAGHSQVNHLFFEFLVDKIVWHNILRLGNALDQGHDWPWTIDALPDKTDVTTDGASQCYGELRVRKASARLHRIIATGEVLNLKILHGYRKYIPADTRVQCLFSTVSTEFPHHQIKTPIIAEVQRYVLGIMKGAFPSRTRFYTDDEILSRTNYRLIQG
;
A
#
# COMPACT_ATOMS: atom_id res chain seq x y z
N MET A 1 -9.47 -55.75 9.20
CA MET A 1 -10.30 -55.11 8.16
C MET A 1 -10.32 -53.62 8.45
N ALA A 2 -9.82 -52.82 7.51
CA ALA A 2 -9.63 -51.38 7.71
C ALA A 2 -10.99 -50.66 7.74
N SER A 3 -11.13 -49.76 8.70
CA SER A 3 -12.29 -48.91 8.88
C SER A 3 -12.35 -47.89 7.75
N SER A 4 -13.25 -48.10 6.79
CA SER A 4 -13.59 -47.12 5.75
C SER A 4 -14.41 -46.01 6.38
N THR A 5 -13.76 -45.07 7.06
CA THR A 5 -14.41 -43.84 7.50
C THR A 5 -14.71 -43.04 6.24
N ASN A 6 -15.98 -43.06 5.82
CA ASN A 6 -16.52 -42.16 4.81
C ASN A 6 -16.20 -40.72 5.23
N GLN A 7 -15.11 -40.18 4.69
CA GLN A 7 -14.82 -38.75 4.72
C GLN A 7 -15.92 -38.12 3.85
N LYS A 8 -17.01 -37.67 4.49
CA LYS A 8 -18.05 -36.89 3.82
C LYS A 8 -17.33 -35.76 3.12
N SER A 9 -17.28 -35.81 1.79
CA SER A 9 -16.91 -34.66 0.96
C SER A 9 -17.68 -33.47 1.49
N PHE A 10 -16.95 -32.47 1.98
CA PHE A 10 -17.55 -31.22 2.38
C PHE A 10 -18.15 -30.62 1.11
N ASP A 11 -19.45 -30.36 1.05
CA ASP A 11 -20.09 -29.88 -0.18
C ASP A 11 -19.78 -28.40 -0.37
N HIS A 12 -19.17 -28.08 -1.51
CA HIS A 12 -18.65 -26.76 -1.88
C HIS A 12 -19.47 -26.12 -3.02
N SER A 13 -20.46 -26.82 -3.58
CA SER A 13 -21.06 -26.48 -4.89
C SER A 13 -22.03 -25.29 -4.88
N SER A 14 -22.56 -24.91 -3.72
CA SER A 14 -23.62 -23.90 -3.57
C SER A 14 -23.15 -22.54 -3.07
N ILE A 15 -21.85 -22.34 -2.88
CA ILE A 15 -21.31 -21.17 -2.18
C ILE A 15 -20.83 -20.13 -3.18
N ASP A 16 -21.31 -18.89 -2.99
CA ASP A 16 -20.88 -17.72 -3.75
C ASP A 16 -19.52 -17.21 -3.22
N TYR A 17 -18.44 -17.75 -3.77
CA TYR A 17 -17.09 -17.45 -3.32
C TYR A 17 -16.56 -16.07 -3.74
N VAL A 18 -17.27 -15.37 -4.62
CA VAL A 18 -16.95 -14.00 -5.01
C VAL A 18 -17.25 -13.05 -3.85
N LYS A 19 -18.33 -13.33 -3.10
CA LYS A 19 -18.73 -12.54 -1.94
C LYS A 19 -17.91 -12.87 -0.70
N ILE A 20 -17.61 -11.83 0.09
CA ILE A 20 -16.80 -11.92 1.31
C ILE A 20 -17.45 -12.84 2.35
N GLU A 21 -18.71 -12.58 2.71
CA GLU A 21 -19.37 -13.28 3.82
C GLU A 21 -19.58 -14.79 3.55
N PRO A 22 -20.12 -15.22 2.39
CA PRO A 22 -20.25 -16.65 2.10
C PRO A 22 -18.90 -17.37 2.08
N ARG A 23 -17.87 -16.72 1.52
CA ARG A 23 -16.51 -17.25 1.50
C ARG A 23 -15.94 -17.45 2.90
N ARG A 24 -16.07 -16.46 3.79
CA ARG A 24 -15.58 -16.55 5.18
C ARG A 24 -16.40 -17.53 6.02
N ALA A 25 -17.71 -17.59 5.83
CA ALA A 25 -18.58 -18.59 6.46
C ALA A 25 -18.16 -20.02 6.08
N HIS A 26 -17.81 -20.21 4.80
CA HIS A 26 -17.27 -21.46 4.32
C HIS A 26 -15.95 -21.83 5.00
N MET A 27 -14.97 -20.92 5.01
CA MET A 27 -13.68 -21.13 5.68
C MET A 27 -13.88 -21.54 7.13
N LYS A 28 -14.78 -20.84 7.84
CA LYS A 28 -15.12 -21.16 9.23
C LYS A 28 -15.65 -22.57 9.37
N ALA A 29 -16.63 -22.96 8.55
CA ALA A 29 -17.21 -24.29 8.60
C ALA A 29 -16.20 -25.39 8.27
N PHE A 30 -15.30 -25.15 7.31
CA PHE A 30 -14.22 -26.07 6.96
C PHE A 30 -13.18 -26.23 8.08
N PHE A 31 -12.71 -25.13 8.67
CA PHE A 31 -11.78 -25.20 9.80
C PHE A 31 -12.42 -25.82 11.04
N LEU A 32 -13.72 -25.61 11.28
CA LEU A 32 -14.46 -26.31 12.33
C LEU A 32 -14.49 -27.82 12.08
N HIS A 33 -14.74 -28.24 10.83
CA HIS A 33 -14.74 -29.66 10.47
C HIS A 33 -13.38 -30.33 10.73
N LEU A 34 -12.29 -29.62 10.47
CA LEU A 34 -10.92 -30.11 10.75
C LEU A 34 -10.48 -29.94 12.22
N GLY A 35 -11.31 -29.36 13.09
CA GLY A 35 -10.93 -29.05 14.48
C GLY A 35 -9.85 -27.97 14.60
N LEU A 36 -9.66 -27.15 13.56
CA LEU A 36 -8.64 -26.09 13.47
C LEU A 36 -9.18 -24.70 13.82
N TRP A 37 -10.50 -24.56 13.98
CA TRP A 37 -11.10 -23.25 14.27
C TRP A 37 -10.77 -22.78 15.69
N ASN A 38 -10.12 -21.63 15.76
CA ASN A 38 -9.93 -20.87 16.98
C ASN A 38 -10.01 -19.38 16.62
N GLU A 39 -10.93 -18.65 17.23
CA GLU A 39 -11.24 -17.26 16.84
C GLU A 39 -10.02 -16.35 16.97
N GLU A 40 -9.26 -16.44 18.06
CA GLU A 40 -8.06 -15.63 18.27
C GLU A 40 -6.96 -15.93 17.22
N LYS A 41 -6.74 -17.20 16.88
CA LYS A 41 -5.75 -17.61 15.87
C LYS A 41 -6.17 -17.17 14.47
N VAL A 42 -7.46 -17.24 14.15
CA VAL A 42 -7.99 -16.78 12.87
C VAL A 42 -7.87 -15.26 12.75
N GLU A 43 -8.15 -14.52 13.82
CA GLU A 43 -8.01 -13.07 13.85
C GLU A 43 -6.55 -12.64 13.63
N LYS A 44 -5.61 -13.22 14.39
CA LYS A 44 -4.16 -12.99 14.17
C LYS A 44 -3.70 -13.34 12.75
N SER A 45 -4.27 -14.40 12.17
CA SER A 45 -3.97 -14.79 10.79
C SER A 45 -4.53 -13.79 9.79
N ARG A 46 -5.65 -13.13 10.10
CA ARG A 46 -6.26 -12.09 9.28
C ARG A 46 -5.45 -10.80 9.32
N GLU A 47 -5.05 -10.33 10.51
CA GLU A 47 -4.16 -9.18 10.66
C GLU A 47 -2.87 -9.36 9.85
N TYR A 48 -2.24 -10.54 9.98
CA TYR A 48 -1.08 -10.90 9.18
C TYR A 48 -1.42 -10.94 7.67
N GLY A 49 -2.57 -11.51 7.31
CA GLY A 49 -3.05 -11.59 5.94
C GLY A 49 -3.23 -10.23 5.28
N GLU A 50 -3.80 -9.26 6.00
CA GLU A 50 -3.95 -7.88 5.57
C GLU A 50 -2.60 -7.20 5.32
N GLU A 51 -1.65 -7.37 6.23
CA GLU A 51 -0.30 -6.83 6.07
C GLU A 51 0.40 -7.42 4.84
N GLN A 52 0.32 -8.74 4.65
CA GLN A 52 0.92 -9.41 3.50
C GLN A 52 0.23 -9.04 2.18
N ALA A 53 -1.10 -8.98 2.15
CA ALA A 53 -1.86 -8.52 0.98
C ALA A 53 -1.47 -7.08 0.60
N CYS A 54 -1.36 -6.20 1.59
CA CYS A 54 -0.87 -4.84 1.38
C CYS A 54 0.56 -4.81 0.80
N ASN A 55 1.47 -5.64 1.32
CA ASN A 55 2.84 -5.73 0.82
C ASN A 55 2.89 -6.22 -0.64
N LEU A 56 2.06 -7.20 -1.00
CA LEU A 56 1.97 -7.74 -2.37
C LEU A 56 1.46 -6.67 -3.34
N VAL A 57 0.35 -6.01 -3.00
CA VAL A 57 -0.26 -4.97 -3.85
C VAL A 57 0.69 -3.78 -4.00
N HIS A 58 1.37 -3.39 -2.91
CA HIS A 58 2.33 -2.28 -2.92
C HIS A 58 3.57 -2.58 -3.79
N THR A 59 4.17 -3.76 -3.63
CA THR A 59 5.34 -4.19 -4.41
C THR A 59 5.01 -4.28 -5.91
N ALA A 60 3.76 -4.64 -6.24
CA ALA A 60 3.27 -4.66 -7.61
C ALA A 60 2.96 -3.26 -8.20
N GLY A 61 3.20 -2.18 -7.44
CA GLY A 61 3.09 -0.80 -7.92
C GLY A 61 1.67 -0.21 -7.96
N HIS A 62 0.69 -0.90 -7.39
CA HIS A 62 -0.71 -0.45 -7.45
C HIS A 62 -0.97 0.67 -6.46
N SER A 63 -1.53 1.79 -6.94
CA SER A 63 -1.91 2.93 -6.11
C SER A 63 -3.23 2.69 -5.38
N GLN A 64 -4.13 1.92 -5.98
CA GLN A 64 -5.41 1.50 -5.42
C GLN A 64 -5.67 0.05 -5.84
N VAL A 65 -6.54 -0.62 -5.10
CA VAL A 65 -6.95 -1.99 -5.40
C VAL A 65 -8.44 -2.14 -5.08
N ASN A 66 -9.17 -2.86 -5.92
CA ASN A 66 -10.57 -3.21 -5.67
C ASN A 66 -10.71 -3.90 -4.31
N HIS A 67 -11.75 -3.54 -3.56
CA HIS A 67 -11.99 -4.07 -2.22
C HIS A 67 -12.20 -5.59 -2.19
N LEU A 68 -13.05 -6.15 -3.06
CA LEU A 68 -13.29 -7.60 -3.13
C LEU A 68 -12.03 -8.38 -3.48
N PHE A 69 -11.24 -7.88 -4.44
CA PHE A 69 -9.96 -8.50 -4.77
C PHE A 69 -8.99 -8.48 -3.58
N PHE A 70 -8.92 -7.37 -2.85
CA PHE A 70 -8.09 -7.27 -1.66
C PHE A 70 -8.52 -8.28 -0.59
N GLU A 71 -9.81 -8.35 -0.28
CA GLU A 71 -10.35 -9.31 0.70
C GLU A 71 -10.13 -10.76 0.29
N PHE A 72 -10.20 -11.05 -1.02
CA PHE A 72 -9.85 -12.37 -1.52
C PHE A 72 -8.39 -12.73 -1.27
N LEU A 73 -7.44 -11.80 -1.47
CA LEU A 73 -6.03 -12.03 -1.14
C LEU A 73 -5.84 -12.30 0.36
N VAL A 74 -6.52 -11.53 1.22
CA VAL A 74 -6.46 -11.71 2.67
C VAL A 74 -6.99 -13.09 3.05
N ASP A 75 -8.19 -13.44 2.61
CA ASP A 75 -8.81 -14.73 2.90
C ASP A 75 -7.94 -15.89 2.38
N LYS A 76 -7.29 -15.73 1.22
CA LYS A 76 -6.33 -16.71 0.67
C LYS A 76 -5.17 -16.92 1.62
N ILE A 77 -4.58 -15.85 2.15
CA ILE A 77 -3.45 -15.95 3.07
C ILE A 77 -3.89 -16.59 4.40
N VAL A 78 -5.07 -16.21 4.92
CA VAL A 78 -5.65 -16.82 6.13
C VAL A 78 -5.80 -18.32 5.96
N TRP A 79 -6.37 -18.78 4.84
CA TRP A 79 -6.56 -20.21 4.56
C TRP A 79 -5.26 -21.00 4.59
N HIS A 80 -4.27 -20.56 3.83
CA HIS A 80 -2.98 -21.25 3.78
C HIS A 80 -2.29 -21.22 5.15
N ASN A 81 -2.41 -20.13 5.90
CA ASN A 81 -1.83 -20.03 7.24
C ASN A 81 -2.46 -20.99 8.23
N ILE A 82 -3.79 -21.05 8.31
CA ILE A 82 -4.49 -21.92 9.25
C ILE A 82 -4.23 -23.40 8.93
N LEU A 83 -4.32 -23.80 7.65
CA LEU A 83 -4.03 -25.18 7.25
C LEU A 83 -2.57 -25.56 7.48
N ARG A 84 -1.63 -24.66 7.21
CA ARG A 84 -0.21 -24.88 7.48
C ARG A 84 0.08 -25.06 8.97
N LEU A 85 -0.48 -24.20 9.82
CA LEU A 85 -0.30 -24.29 11.27
C LEU A 85 -0.96 -25.54 11.86
N GLY A 86 -2.04 -26.03 11.22
CA GLY A 86 -2.72 -27.26 11.59
C GLY A 86 -2.10 -28.54 11.02
N ASN A 87 -1.01 -28.46 10.24
CA ASN A 87 -0.45 -29.59 9.46
C ASN A 87 -1.53 -30.32 8.64
N ALA A 88 -2.40 -29.55 7.99
CA ALA A 88 -3.57 -30.04 7.26
C ALA A 88 -3.63 -29.49 5.82
N LEU A 89 -2.48 -29.06 5.28
CA LEU A 89 -2.38 -28.59 3.88
C LEU A 89 -2.72 -29.69 2.87
N ASP A 90 -2.41 -30.93 3.22
CA ASP A 90 -2.70 -32.15 2.45
C ASP A 90 -4.09 -32.74 2.74
N GLN A 91 -4.76 -32.26 3.79
CA GLN A 91 -6.11 -32.69 4.18
C GLN A 91 -7.21 -31.80 3.58
N GLY A 92 -6.83 -30.75 2.85
CA GLY A 92 -7.74 -29.85 2.16
C GLY A 92 -7.80 -30.09 0.66
N HIS A 93 -8.88 -29.62 0.04
CA HIS A 93 -8.86 -29.27 -1.37
C HIS A 93 -7.94 -28.05 -1.58
N ASP A 94 -7.31 -27.94 -2.75
CA ASP A 94 -6.65 -26.68 -3.16
C ASP A 94 -7.60 -25.50 -2.93
N TRP A 95 -7.03 -24.32 -2.67
CA TRP A 95 -7.79 -23.07 -2.53
C TRP A 95 -8.93 -23.03 -3.56
N PRO A 96 -10.21 -23.17 -3.14
CA PRO A 96 -11.20 -23.79 -4.03
C PRO A 96 -11.77 -22.84 -5.09
N TRP A 97 -11.26 -21.60 -5.16
CA TRP A 97 -11.93 -20.48 -5.82
C TRP A 97 -11.03 -19.91 -6.90
N THR A 98 -11.51 -20.01 -8.14
CA THR A 98 -10.82 -19.48 -9.31
C THR A 98 -10.77 -17.96 -9.24
N ILE A 99 -9.57 -17.42 -9.46
CA ILE A 99 -9.32 -15.98 -9.45
C ILE A 99 -10.10 -15.27 -10.57
N ASP A 100 -10.49 -16.03 -11.60
CA ASP A 100 -11.13 -15.55 -12.82
C ASP A 100 -12.55 -15.00 -12.61
N ALA A 101 -13.19 -15.34 -11.48
CA ALA A 101 -14.52 -14.84 -11.12
C ALA A 101 -14.48 -13.54 -10.29
N LEU A 102 -13.30 -13.06 -9.89
CA LEU A 102 -13.17 -11.83 -9.13
C LEU A 102 -13.18 -10.61 -10.06
N PRO A 103 -13.70 -9.47 -9.57
CA PRO A 103 -13.47 -8.19 -10.23
C PRO A 103 -11.98 -7.95 -10.47
N ASP A 104 -11.65 -7.27 -11.56
CA ASP A 104 -10.27 -6.89 -11.84
C ASP A 104 -9.71 -6.09 -10.65
N LYS A 105 -8.48 -6.42 -10.25
CA LYS A 105 -7.82 -5.81 -9.09
C LYS A 105 -7.73 -4.29 -9.17
N THR A 106 -7.76 -3.71 -10.36
CA THR A 106 -7.70 -2.26 -10.60
C THR A 106 -9.07 -1.63 -10.86
N ASP A 107 -10.11 -2.43 -11.11
CA ASP A 107 -11.48 -1.93 -11.25
C ASP A 107 -12.09 -1.59 -9.89
N VAL A 108 -11.82 -0.37 -9.43
CA VAL A 108 -12.42 0.17 -8.19
C VAL A 108 -13.82 0.74 -8.42
N THR A 109 -14.40 0.66 -9.62
CA THR A 109 -15.72 1.24 -9.91
C THR A 109 -16.86 0.35 -9.41
N THR A 110 -16.64 -0.96 -9.41
CA THR A 110 -17.65 -1.96 -9.01
C THR A 110 -17.83 -2.04 -7.49
N ASP A 111 -16.74 -2.13 -6.72
CA ASP A 111 -16.79 -2.38 -5.27
C ASP A 111 -16.01 -1.35 -4.43
N GLY A 112 -15.54 -0.28 -5.07
CA GLY A 112 -14.70 0.71 -4.42
C GLY A 112 -13.26 0.25 -4.19
N ALA A 113 -12.44 1.18 -3.71
CA ALA A 113 -11.06 0.91 -3.33
C ALA A 113 -10.99 0.35 -1.89
N SER A 114 -10.09 -0.60 -1.65
CA SER A 114 -9.81 -1.10 -0.30
C SER A 114 -9.32 0.02 0.63
N GLN A 115 -10.08 0.26 1.70
CA GLN A 115 -9.74 1.23 2.73
C GLN A 115 -8.52 0.79 3.54
N CYS A 116 -8.46 -0.49 3.94
CA CYS A 116 -7.32 -1.07 4.67
C CYS A 116 -6.00 -0.86 3.91
N TYR A 117 -6.00 -1.12 2.58
CA TYR A 117 -4.82 -0.85 1.76
C TYR A 117 -4.47 0.65 1.70
N GLY A 118 -5.48 1.52 1.57
CA GLY A 118 -5.29 2.97 1.60
C GLY A 118 -4.63 3.46 2.90
N GLU A 119 -5.09 2.97 4.06
CA GLU A 119 -4.54 3.32 5.36
C GLU A 119 -3.10 2.84 5.55
N LEU A 120 -2.78 1.61 5.12
CA LEU A 120 -1.41 1.11 5.18
C LEU A 120 -0.47 1.91 4.28
N ARG A 121 -0.91 2.32 3.08
CA ARG A 121 -0.14 3.22 2.22
C ARG A 121 0.17 4.55 2.91
N VAL A 122 -0.82 5.12 3.61
CA VAL A 122 -0.63 6.35 4.42
C VAL A 122 0.41 6.10 5.51
N ARG A 123 0.26 5.04 6.32
CA ARG A 123 1.20 4.69 7.40
C ARG A 123 2.63 4.51 6.89
N LYS A 124 2.83 3.77 5.80
CA LYS A 124 4.16 3.56 5.19
C LYS A 124 4.77 4.84 4.63
N ALA A 125 3.95 5.67 3.96
CA ALA A 125 4.42 6.94 3.45
C ALA A 125 4.84 7.88 4.58
N SER A 126 4.06 7.95 5.67
CA SER A 126 4.41 8.69 6.88
C SER A 126 5.69 8.18 7.54
N ALA A 127 5.84 6.86 7.71
CA ALA A 127 7.05 6.27 8.28
C ALA A 127 8.30 6.56 7.42
N ARG A 128 8.18 6.46 6.09
CA ARG A 128 9.27 6.80 5.16
C ARG A 128 9.62 8.29 5.24
N LEU A 129 8.63 9.17 5.35
CA LEU A 129 8.84 10.60 5.53
C LEU A 129 9.53 10.93 6.85
N HIS A 130 9.10 10.33 7.96
CA HIS A 130 9.79 10.49 9.25
C HIS A 130 11.26 10.07 9.16
N ARG A 131 11.55 8.96 8.49
CA ARG A 131 12.93 8.55 8.23
C ARG A 131 13.70 9.56 7.39
N ILE A 132 13.12 10.04 6.28
CA ILE A 132 13.74 11.05 5.39
C ILE A 132 14.09 12.32 6.17
N ILE A 133 13.16 12.81 6.99
CA ILE A 133 13.34 13.99 7.84
C ILE A 133 14.48 13.73 8.84
N ALA A 134 14.41 12.61 9.57
CA ALA A 134 15.40 12.25 10.58
C ALA A 134 16.83 12.08 10.01
N THR A 135 16.95 11.55 8.79
CA THR A 135 18.28 11.34 8.17
C THR A 135 18.75 12.52 7.32
N GLY A 136 17.92 13.56 7.14
CA GLY A 136 18.23 14.67 6.23
C GLY A 136 18.43 14.22 4.77
N GLU A 137 17.71 13.16 4.36
CA GLU A 137 17.86 12.57 3.02
C GLU A 137 17.53 13.61 1.94
N VAL A 138 18.41 13.70 0.94
CA VAL A 138 18.26 14.64 -0.17
C VAL A 138 17.37 14.03 -1.25
N LEU A 139 16.28 14.72 -1.57
CA LEU A 139 15.27 14.30 -2.53
C LEU A 139 15.38 15.10 -3.84
N ASN A 140 14.94 14.50 -4.93
CA ASN A 140 14.59 15.26 -6.15
C ASN A 140 13.11 15.67 -6.12
N LEU A 141 12.72 16.57 -7.02
CA LEU A 141 11.37 17.13 -7.05
C LEU A 141 10.29 16.07 -7.29
N LYS A 142 10.56 15.04 -8.12
CA LYS A 142 9.59 13.98 -8.42
C LYS A 142 9.28 13.16 -7.17
N ILE A 143 10.30 12.80 -6.40
CA ILE A 143 10.15 12.05 -5.14
C ILE A 143 9.41 12.92 -4.12
N LEU A 144 9.83 14.17 -3.94
CA LEU A 144 9.16 15.11 -3.05
C LEU A 144 7.67 15.28 -3.38
N HIS A 145 7.34 15.49 -4.66
CA HIS A 145 5.97 15.63 -5.14
C HIS A 145 5.14 14.35 -4.96
N GLY A 146 5.76 13.19 -5.07
CA GLY A 146 5.15 11.89 -4.77
C GLY A 146 4.65 11.79 -3.32
N TYR A 147 5.37 12.42 -2.38
CA TYR A 147 5.00 12.43 -0.97
C TYR A 147 4.10 13.60 -0.55
N ARG A 148 3.75 14.52 -1.46
CA ARG A 148 3.07 15.80 -1.13
C ARG A 148 1.84 15.70 -0.19
N LYS A 149 1.09 14.60 -0.26
CA LYS A 149 -0.13 14.38 0.55
C LYS A 149 0.17 13.92 1.98
N TYR A 150 1.38 13.42 2.22
CA TYR A 150 1.80 12.80 3.48
C TYR A 150 2.75 13.68 4.27
N ILE A 151 3.21 14.81 3.71
CA ILE A 151 4.15 15.71 4.38
C ILE A 151 3.46 16.38 5.58
N PRO A 152 4.04 16.25 6.80
CA PRO A 152 3.49 16.85 8.01
C PRO A 152 3.35 18.38 7.90
N ALA A 153 2.39 18.93 8.65
CA ALA A 153 2.05 20.35 8.58
C ALA A 153 3.16 21.28 9.13
N ASP A 154 3.95 20.78 10.07
CA ASP A 154 5.11 21.43 10.68
C ASP A 154 6.38 21.31 9.83
N THR A 155 6.33 20.65 8.67
CA THR A 155 7.52 20.49 7.81
C THR A 155 7.78 21.73 6.95
N ARG A 156 9.06 22.12 6.85
CA ARG A 156 9.59 23.07 5.86
C ARG A 156 10.37 22.33 4.77
N VAL A 157 10.38 22.90 3.57
CA VAL A 157 11.16 22.36 2.45
C VAL A 157 12.35 23.26 2.20
N GLN A 158 13.55 22.70 2.33
CA GLN A 158 14.79 23.37 1.99
C GLN A 158 15.17 23.01 0.55
N CYS A 159 15.15 24.00 -0.35
CA CYS A 159 15.76 23.92 -1.67
C CYS A 159 17.28 24.02 -1.55
N LEU A 160 17.99 23.10 -2.18
CA LEU A 160 19.44 23.05 -2.27
C LEU A 160 19.85 23.20 -3.72
N PHE A 161 20.58 24.27 -4.03
CA PHE A 161 21.08 24.53 -5.37
C PHE A 161 22.56 24.88 -5.33
N SER A 162 23.41 23.95 -5.78
CA SER A 162 24.85 24.08 -5.61
C SER A 162 25.20 24.29 -4.11
N THR A 163 25.93 25.35 -3.77
CA THR A 163 26.32 25.67 -2.39
C THR A 163 25.37 26.63 -1.65
N VAL A 164 24.20 26.93 -2.22
CA VAL A 164 23.20 27.80 -1.57
C VAL A 164 21.92 27.04 -1.28
N SER A 165 21.21 27.51 -0.25
CA SER A 165 19.94 26.95 0.16
C SER A 165 18.93 28.02 0.54
N THR A 166 17.67 27.78 0.23
CA THR A 166 16.54 28.61 0.66
C THR A 166 15.38 27.71 1.09
N GLU A 167 14.49 28.23 1.92
CA GLU A 167 13.39 27.46 2.49
C GLU A 167 12.04 28.02 2.04
N PHE A 168 11.07 27.12 1.91
CA PHE A 168 9.69 27.50 1.66
C PHE A 168 8.74 26.53 2.39
N PRO A 169 7.50 26.96 2.67
CA PRO A 169 6.57 26.16 3.45
C PRO A 169 6.02 24.97 2.63
N HIS A 170 5.85 23.80 3.26
CA HIS A 170 5.42 22.57 2.57
C HIS A 170 4.06 22.67 1.87
N HIS A 171 3.17 23.59 2.25
CA HIS A 171 1.85 23.68 1.61
C HIS A 171 1.94 24.03 0.11
N GLN A 172 3.04 24.66 -0.32
CA GLN A 172 3.27 25.05 -1.71
C GLN A 172 3.57 23.86 -2.65
N ILE A 173 3.96 22.71 -2.11
CA ILE A 173 4.17 21.48 -2.89
C ILE A 173 2.93 20.56 -2.90
N LYS A 174 1.82 20.95 -2.25
CA LYS A 174 0.59 20.13 -2.19
C LYS A 174 -0.20 20.09 -3.50
N THR A 175 0.06 20.98 -4.44
CA THR A 175 -0.64 20.97 -5.75
C THR A 175 -0.47 19.62 -6.46
N PRO A 176 -1.54 19.06 -7.07
CA PRO A 176 -1.43 17.83 -7.85
C PRO A 176 -0.60 18.02 -9.13
N ILE A 177 -0.39 19.24 -9.61
CA ILE A 177 0.28 19.53 -10.88
C ILE A 177 1.75 19.84 -10.62
N ILE A 178 2.65 18.92 -10.99
CA ILE A 178 4.10 19.08 -10.78
C ILE A 178 4.67 20.33 -11.49
N ALA A 179 4.11 20.71 -12.64
CA ALA A 179 4.52 21.89 -13.39
C ALA A 179 4.30 23.21 -12.62
N GLU A 180 3.28 23.28 -11.76
CA GLU A 180 3.06 24.43 -10.89
C GLU A 180 4.14 24.51 -9.81
N VAL A 181 4.50 23.37 -9.22
CA VAL A 181 5.61 23.30 -8.26
C VAL A 181 6.92 23.71 -8.90
N GLN A 182 7.18 23.26 -10.14
CA GLN A 182 8.38 23.65 -10.89
C GLN A 182 8.46 25.16 -11.10
N ARG A 183 7.37 25.80 -11.55
CA ARG A 183 7.30 27.27 -11.70
C ARG A 183 7.54 27.99 -10.38
N TYR A 184 6.95 27.49 -9.30
CA TYR A 184 7.13 28.06 -7.97
C TYR A 184 8.59 27.98 -7.50
N VAL A 185 9.21 26.79 -7.61
CA VAL A 185 10.62 26.60 -7.27
C VAL A 185 11.52 27.51 -8.11
N LEU A 186 11.28 27.62 -9.42
CA LEU A 186 12.02 28.52 -10.29
C LEU A 186 11.93 29.98 -9.82
N GLY A 187 10.73 30.43 -9.44
CA GLY A 187 10.52 31.78 -8.89
C GLY A 187 11.33 32.01 -7.62
N ILE A 188 11.28 31.06 -6.67
CA ILE A 188 12.10 31.11 -5.45
C ILE A 188 13.59 31.18 -5.78
N MET A 189 14.07 30.29 -6.65
CA MET A 189 15.48 30.16 -6.97
C MET A 189 16.02 31.43 -7.63
N LYS A 190 15.29 31.97 -8.61
CA LYS A 190 15.65 33.22 -9.30
C LYS A 190 15.58 34.43 -8.39
N GLY A 191 14.62 34.46 -7.45
CA GLY A 191 14.48 35.56 -6.49
C GLY A 191 15.55 35.52 -5.39
N ALA A 192 15.83 34.34 -4.83
CA ALA A 192 16.79 34.18 -3.75
C ALA A 192 18.25 34.25 -4.24
N PHE A 193 18.55 33.76 -5.45
CA PHE A 193 19.92 33.64 -5.95
C PHE A 193 20.11 34.14 -7.39
N PRO A 194 19.72 35.39 -7.71
CA PRO A 194 19.71 35.91 -9.08
C PRO A 194 21.09 35.85 -9.76
N SER A 195 22.16 36.10 -8.99
CA SER A 195 23.55 36.08 -9.50
C SER A 195 24.04 34.68 -9.89
N ARG A 196 23.43 33.62 -9.34
CA ARG A 196 23.78 32.23 -9.64
C ARG A 196 22.88 31.65 -10.73
N THR A 197 21.57 31.90 -10.66
CA THR A 197 20.61 31.32 -11.60
C THR A 197 20.75 31.87 -13.02
N ARG A 198 21.28 33.09 -13.19
CA ARG A 198 21.45 33.72 -14.52
C ARG A 198 22.34 32.94 -15.50
N PHE A 199 23.14 31.99 -15.01
CA PHE A 199 24.04 31.17 -15.82
C PHE A 199 23.43 29.83 -16.25
N TYR A 200 22.19 29.56 -15.85
CA TYR A 200 21.50 28.29 -16.09
C TYR A 200 20.15 28.53 -16.74
N THR A 201 19.75 27.60 -17.60
CA THR A 201 18.37 27.51 -18.08
C THR A 201 17.44 27.03 -16.97
N ASP A 202 16.13 27.22 -17.14
CA ASP A 202 15.13 26.78 -16.16
C ASP A 202 15.19 25.26 -15.90
N ASP A 203 15.41 24.47 -16.95
CA ASP A 203 15.55 23.01 -16.84
C ASP A 203 16.84 22.61 -16.10
N GLU A 204 17.93 23.35 -16.30
CA GLU A 204 19.17 23.15 -15.54
C GLU A 204 19.01 23.54 -14.07
N ILE A 205 18.27 24.61 -13.77
CA ILE A 205 17.97 24.99 -12.39
C ILE A 205 17.18 23.87 -11.72
N LEU A 206 16.10 23.40 -12.34
CA LEU A 206 15.24 22.35 -11.79
C LEU A 206 15.97 21.02 -11.60
N SER A 207 16.80 20.61 -12.57
CA SER A 207 17.55 19.35 -12.49
C SER A 207 18.68 19.37 -11.47
N ARG A 208 19.28 20.54 -11.21
CA ARG A 208 20.34 20.72 -10.19
C ARG A 208 19.80 21.06 -8.81
N THR A 209 18.51 21.37 -8.68
CA THR A 209 17.87 21.67 -7.40
C THR A 209 17.45 20.38 -6.72
N ASN A 210 17.97 20.16 -5.51
CA ASN A 210 17.55 19.10 -4.63
C ASN A 210 16.78 19.66 -3.43
N TYR A 211 16.17 18.78 -2.65
CA TYR A 211 15.28 19.16 -1.57
C TYR A 211 15.59 18.37 -0.30
N ARG A 212 15.49 19.03 0.85
CA ARG A 212 15.45 18.38 2.16
C ARG A 212 14.17 18.77 2.88
N LEU A 213 13.64 17.84 3.66
CA LEU A 213 12.54 18.10 4.56
C LEU A 213 13.12 18.41 5.94
N ILE A 214 12.73 19.53 6.52
CA ILE A 214 13.18 20.00 7.83
C ILE A 214 11.95 20.09 8.74
N GLN A 215 12.06 19.55 9.94
CA GLN A 215 11.03 19.74 10.96
C GLN A 215 11.12 21.18 11.48
N GLY A 216 10.01 21.92 11.40
CA GLY A 216 9.92 23.31 11.85
C GLY A 216 9.80 23.46 13.36
#